data_AF-A0A4V6MQ91-F1
#
_entry.id   AF-A0A4V6MQ91-F1
#
_cell.length_a   1.000
_cell.length_b   1.000
_cell.length_c   1.000
_cell.angle_alpha   90.00
_cell.angle_beta   90.00
_cell.angle_gamma   90.00
#
_symmetry.space_group_name_H-M   'P 1'
#
loop_
_entity.id
_entity.type
_entity.pdbx_description
1 polymer ?
#
loop_
_entity_poly.entity_id
_entity_poly.type
_entity_poly.pdbx_seq_one_letter_code
_entity_poly.pdbx_strand_id
1 'polypeptide(L)'
;MASYSIDDAIRELTPVLGKAPAGAVSGEWTATSMQAGHSSRTGGYRDAEGNYVPEASRHPLHIISDIVEKLGASGMPRFNKVVIQWKKPKFPFMRGEITLETSYDRTIVPRGPDDPIYETAAAARRVFWQSRGTVQEDFAAERGTANIHAQTKWFGPHRRILAIHTPGRLILATDGLSTPWAGISEPENGVECELFMEFNAATLDAAGIENWANLLINIGDLVADGYRVARDVEKHGAILFCRLTEDYRPMTRIMLSRDPGRIDGLPFGPVPLIRATPIAETEIDGQDLSDDWGAAAARNALTKRGMEID
;
A
#
# COMPACT_ATOMS: atom_id res chain seq x y z
N MET A 1 38.08 7.14 -21.34
CA MET A 1 36.91 7.09 -22.26
C MET A 1 36.05 8.31 -21.96
N ALA A 2 35.36 8.88 -22.96
CA ALA A 2 34.40 9.95 -22.69
C ALA A 2 33.18 9.38 -21.95
N SER A 3 32.58 10.16 -21.06
CA SER A 3 31.34 9.74 -20.38
C SER A 3 30.12 9.92 -21.27
N TYR A 4 29.12 9.06 -21.11
CA TYR A 4 27.92 9.05 -21.94
C TYR A 4 27.04 10.27 -21.69
N SER A 5 26.69 11.00 -22.75
CA SER A 5 26.00 12.29 -22.67
C SER A 5 24.58 12.26 -23.25
N ILE A 6 23.81 13.33 -23.00
CA ILE A 6 22.49 13.55 -23.63
C ILE A 6 22.61 13.55 -25.16
N ASP A 7 23.69 14.10 -25.73
CA ASP A 7 23.91 14.09 -27.19
C ASP A 7 24.17 12.69 -27.74
N ASP A 8 24.76 11.79 -26.95
CA ASP A 8 24.92 10.38 -27.32
C ASP A 8 23.58 9.64 -27.28
N ALA A 9 22.77 9.90 -26.25
CA ALA A 9 21.41 9.38 -26.12
C ALA A 9 20.51 9.83 -27.29
N ILE A 10 20.50 11.13 -27.63
CA ILE A 10 19.74 11.66 -28.78
C ILE A 10 20.20 11.01 -30.09
N ARG A 11 21.52 10.79 -30.26
CA ARG A 11 22.10 10.13 -31.44
C ARG A 11 21.66 8.67 -31.57
N GLU A 12 21.56 7.94 -30.47
CA GLU A 12 21.04 6.56 -30.43
C GLU A 12 19.51 6.49 -30.65
N LEU A 13 18.74 7.44 -30.10
CA LEU A 13 17.27 7.50 -30.29
C LEU A 13 16.87 7.85 -31.73
N THR A 14 17.63 8.73 -32.39
CA THR A 14 17.35 9.25 -33.74
C THR A 14 16.96 8.18 -34.77
N PRO A 15 17.73 7.09 -35.00
CA PRO A 15 17.38 6.05 -35.97
C PRO A 15 16.21 5.15 -35.53
N VAL A 16 15.81 5.17 -34.26
CA VAL A 16 14.68 4.38 -33.74
C VAL A 16 13.40 5.20 -33.78
N LEU A 17 13.37 6.39 -33.18
CA LEU A 17 12.21 7.27 -33.17
C LEU A 17 11.91 7.87 -34.55
N GLY A 18 12.91 7.94 -35.44
CA GLY A 18 12.72 8.27 -36.85
C GLY A 18 11.89 7.24 -37.65
N LYS A 19 11.67 6.03 -37.12
CA LYS A 19 10.81 4.99 -37.72
C LYS A 19 9.36 5.07 -37.19
N ALA A 20 8.87 6.29 -36.97
CA ALA A 20 7.52 6.55 -36.48
C ALA A 20 6.44 5.91 -37.37
N PRO A 21 5.32 5.43 -36.78
CA PRO A 21 4.22 4.84 -37.53
C PRO A 21 3.56 5.86 -38.48
N ALA A 22 2.90 5.37 -39.53
CA ALA A 22 2.14 6.22 -40.44
C ALA A 22 1.07 7.02 -39.67
N GLY A 23 0.92 8.31 -40.02
CA GLY A 23 0.04 9.24 -39.30
C GLY A 23 0.73 10.02 -38.17
N ALA A 24 1.81 9.51 -37.58
CA ALA A 24 2.52 10.22 -36.51
C ALA A 24 3.12 11.55 -36.98
N VAL A 25 2.98 12.59 -36.14
CA VAL A 25 3.62 13.91 -36.31
C VAL A 25 4.45 14.33 -35.10
N SER A 26 4.15 13.77 -33.93
CA SER A 26 4.94 13.93 -32.70
C SER A 26 4.96 12.62 -31.92
N GLY A 27 5.74 12.59 -30.84
CA GLY A 27 5.77 11.51 -29.87
C GLY A 27 6.38 12.00 -28.58
N GLU A 28 5.92 11.45 -27.47
CA GLU A 28 6.39 11.82 -26.14
C GLU A 28 6.45 10.56 -25.28
N TRP A 29 7.57 10.37 -24.60
CA TRP A 29 7.78 9.29 -23.66
C TRP A 29 8.32 9.83 -22.34
N THR A 30 7.77 9.34 -21.24
CA THR A 30 8.37 9.50 -19.91
C THR A 30 8.95 8.16 -19.50
N ALA A 31 10.20 8.15 -19.07
CA ALA A 31 10.87 6.98 -18.50
C ALA A 31 11.44 7.32 -17.13
N THR A 32 11.48 6.34 -16.23
CA THR A 32 12.10 6.50 -14.90
C THR A 32 13.38 5.67 -14.82
N SER A 33 14.35 6.16 -14.04
CA SER A 33 15.51 5.36 -13.65
C SER A 33 15.08 4.13 -12.85
N MET A 34 15.97 3.12 -12.75
CA MET A 34 15.78 2.00 -11.83
C MET A 34 15.72 2.50 -10.37
N GLN A 35 14.59 2.28 -9.70
CA GLN A 35 14.35 2.70 -8.31
C GLN A 35 13.63 1.56 -7.57
N ALA A 36 14.21 1.08 -6.47
CA ALA A 36 13.67 -0.04 -5.68
C ALA A 36 13.31 -1.32 -6.50
N GLY A 37 14.06 -1.61 -7.56
CA GLY A 37 13.81 -2.75 -8.45
C GLY A 37 12.77 -2.51 -9.55
N HIS A 38 12.18 -1.30 -9.61
CA HIS A 38 11.21 -0.90 -10.62
C HIS A 38 11.73 0.23 -11.50
N SER A 39 11.41 0.16 -12.79
CA SER A 39 11.57 1.25 -13.76
C SER A 39 10.35 1.26 -14.68
N SER A 40 9.86 2.44 -15.06
CA SER A 40 8.68 2.58 -15.90
C SER A 40 9.02 3.30 -17.21
N ARG A 41 8.22 3.04 -18.25
CA ARG A 41 8.24 3.78 -19.51
C ARG A 41 6.83 3.89 -20.07
N THR A 42 6.31 5.10 -20.16
CA THR A 42 4.97 5.42 -20.68
C THR A 42 5.06 6.40 -21.85
N GLY A 43 3.96 6.56 -22.59
CA GLY A 43 3.89 7.44 -23.77
C GLY A 43 3.92 6.68 -25.09
N GLY A 44 4.05 7.43 -26.20
CA GLY A 44 3.88 6.95 -27.56
C GLY A 44 3.79 8.07 -28.59
N TYR A 45 3.66 7.68 -29.86
CA TYR A 45 3.45 8.62 -30.97
C TYR A 45 2.03 9.21 -30.97
N ARG A 46 1.89 10.45 -31.45
CA ARG A 46 0.62 11.15 -31.63
C ARG A 46 0.43 11.65 -33.06
N ASP A 47 -0.83 11.64 -33.51
CA ASP A 47 -1.28 12.24 -34.78
C ASP A 47 -1.39 13.78 -34.68
N ALA A 48 -1.90 14.44 -35.72
CA ALA A 48 -2.01 15.90 -35.75
C ALA A 48 -3.11 16.44 -34.82
N GLU A 49 -4.07 15.59 -34.51
CA GLU A 49 -5.21 15.80 -33.63
C GLU A 49 -4.86 15.53 -32.15
N GLY A 50 -3.71 14.91 -31.89
CA GLY A 50 -3.15 14.62 -30.56
C GLY A 50 -3.48 13.22 -30.01
N ASN A 51 -4.14 12.36 -30.78
CA ASN A 51 -4.48 11.00 -30.37
C ASN A 51 -3.27 10.07 -30.49
N TYR A 52 -3.22 9.03 -29.65
CA TYR A 52 -2.17 8.01 -29.75
C TYR A 52 -2.30 7.19 -31.05
N VAL A 53 -1.23 7.15 -31.83
CA VAL A 53 -1.15 6.31 -33.04
C VAL A 53 -0.89 4.87 -32.63
N PRO A 54 -1.70 3.89 -33.05
CA PRO A 54 -1.48 2.48 -32.73
C PRO A 54 -0.10 2.00 -33.22
N GLU A 55 0.77 1.59 -32.30
CA GLU A 55 2.06 1.01 -32.65
C GLU A 55 1.89 -0.41 -33.21
N ALA A 56 2.15 -0.58 -34.50
CA ALA A 56 2.23 -1.89 -35.14
C ALA A 56 3.49 -2.64 -34.65
N SER A 57 3.36 -3.29 -33.49
CA SER A 57 4.37 -4.04 -32.74
C SER A 57 5.40 -4.79 -33.60
N ARG A 58 6.52 -4.12 -33.91
CA ARG A 58 7.72 -4.72 -34.54
C ARG A 58 9.04 -4.17 -34.03
N HIS A 59 9.05 -3.01 -33.37
CA HIS A 59 10.26 -2.35 -32.84
C HIS A 59 9.98 -1.90 -31.40
N PRO A 60 10.07 -2.78 -30.39
CA PRO A 60 9.86 -2.39 -29.00
C PRO A 60 10.88 -1.32 -28.62
N LEU A 61 10.45 -0.22 -28.01
CA LEU A 61 11.30 0.93 -27.61
C LEU A 61 12.17 0.62 -26.37
N HIS A 62 12.75 -0.58 -26.28
CA HIS A 62 13.63 -1.02 -25.20
C HIS A 62 14.87 -0.11 -25.07
N ILE A 63 15.36 0.42 -26.20
CA ILE A 63 16.45 1.41 -26.25
C ILE A 63 16.23 2.62 -25.33
N ILE A 64 14.99 3.01 -25.02
CA ILE A 64 14.71 4.09 -24.07
C ILE A 64 15.18 3.69 -22.65
N SER A 65 14.92 2.45 -22.23
CA SER A 65 15.40 1.92 -20.96
C SER A 65 16.93 1.81 -20.95
N ASP A 66 17.52 1.23 -22.00
CA ASP A 66 18.98 1.10 -22.13
C ASP A 66 19.69 2.46 -22.03
N ILE A 67 19.10 3.51 -22.63
CA ILE A 67 19.62 4.87 -22.59
C ILE A 67 19.50 5.48 -21.20
N VAL A 68 18.38 5.27 -20.50
CA VAL A 68 18.21 5.72 -19.11
C VAL A 68 19.26 5.06 -18.20
N GLU A 69 19.56 3.78 -18.38
CA GLU A 69 20.64 3.09 -17.66
C GLU A 69 22.03 3.66 -17.98
N LYS A 70 22.36 3.85 -19.26
CA LYS A 70 23.63 4.46 -19.69
C LYS A 70 23.82 5.88 -19.13
N LEU A 71 22.76 6.70 -19.15
CA LEU A 71 22.75 8.06 -18.57
C LEU A 71 22.90 8.01 -17.05
N GLY A 72 22.32 7.01 -16.37
CA GLY A 72 22.51 6.79 -14.93
C GLY A 72 23.95 6.40 -14.56
N ALA A 73 24.60 5.63 -15.42
CA ALA A 73 25.99 5.19 -15.24
C ALA A 73 27.05 6.26 -15.57
N SER A 74 26.68 7.39 -16.18
CA SER A 74 27.63 8.35 -16.76
C SER A 74 28.10 9.47 -15.84
N GLY A 75 27.70 9.45 -14.56
CA GLY A 75 28.12 10.47 -13.58
C GLY A 75 27.50 11.86 -13.81
N MET A 76 26.41 11.93 -14.58
CA MET A 76 25.56 13.13 -14.63
C MET A 76 24.97 13.48 -13.25
N PRO A 77 24.48 14.72 -13.04
CA PRO A 77 23.66 15.06 -11.89
C PRO A 77 22.52 14.06 -11.70
N ARG A 78 22.23 13.69 -10.44
CA ARG A 78 21.22 12.69 -10.09
C ARG A 78 19.86 13.09 -10.68
N PHE A 79 19.34 12.25 -11.57
CA PHE A 79 18.00 12.31 -12.12
C PHE A 79 17.25 11.02 -11.79
N ASN A 80 15.93 11.04 -11.89
CA ASN A 80 15.10 9.83 -11.84
C ASN A 80 13.99 9.80 -12.88
N LYS A 81 13.80 10.91 -13.62
CA LYS A 81 12.82 11.07 -14.69
C LYS A 81 13.51 11.56 -15.95
N VAL A 82 13.20 10.93 -17.07
CA VAL A 82 13.65 11.33 -18.41
C VAL A 82 12.43 11.55 -19.28
N VAL A 83 12.33 12.72 -19.88
CA VAL A 83 11.30 13.06 -20.86
C VAL A 83 11.96 13.11 -22.23
N ILE A 84 11.44 12.34 -23.17
CA ILE A 84 11.91 12.28 -24.55
C ILE A 84 10.76 12.76 -25.43
N GLN A 85 10.99 13.79 -26.23
CA GLN A 85 10.03 14.26 -27.22
C GLN A 85 10.63 14.07 -28.61
N TRP A 86 9.80 13.59 -29.54
CA TRP A 86 10.12 13.49 -30.96
C TRP A 86 9.13 14.32 -31.77
N LYS A 87 9.63 14.98 -32.81
CA LYS A 87 8.83 15.76 -33.74
C LYS A 87 9.20 15.43 -35.18
N LYS A 88 8.18 15.18 -36.00
CA LYS A 88 8.33 14.86 -37.42
C LYS A 88 9.09 15.99 -38.15
N PRO A 89 10.03 15.65 -39.05
CA PRO A 89 10.72 16.66 -39.85
C PRO A 89 9.74 17.43 -40.74
N LYS A 90 9.98 18.73 -40.91
CA LYS A 90 9.20 19.60 -41.82
C LYS A 90 9.41 19.27 -43.31
N PHE A 91 10.50 18.58 -43.66
CA PHE A 91 10.87 18.27 -45.05
C PHE A 91 11.34 16.80 -45.18
N PRO A 92 11.09 16.11 -46.32
CA PRO A 92 11.32 14.66 -46.47
C PRO A 92 12.76 14.16 -46.27
N PHE A 93 13.75 15.04 -46.39
CA PHE A 93 15.18 14.70 -46.30
C PHE A 93 15.81 15.07 -44.95
N MET A 94 15.05 15.70 -44.04
CA MET A 94 15.53 16.02 -42.69
C MET A 94 15.22 14.88 -41.72
N ARG A 95 16.01 14.78 -40.64
CA ARG A 95 15.69 13.91 -39.51
C ARG A 95 14.66 14.58 -38.61
N GLY A 96 13.88 13.77 -37.88
CA GLY A 96 13.03 14.28 -36.82
C GLY A 96 13.85 14.97 -35.73
N GLU A 97 13.27 16.00 -35.15
CA GLU A 97 13.83 16.70 -33.99
C GLU A 97 13.57 15.85 -32.75
N ILE A 98 14.59 15.65 -31.92
CA ILE A 98 14.48 14.95 -30.64
C ILE A 98 15.05 15.84 -29.56
N THR A 99 14.27 16.05 -28.50
CA THR A 99 14.75 16.61 -27.24
C THR A 99 14.72 15.52 -26.18
N LEU A 100 15.69 15.59 -25.26
CA LEU A 100 15.77 14.71 -24.10
C LEU A 100 16.10 15.57 -22.90
N GLU A 101 15.22 15.56 -21.91
CA GLU A 101 15.37 16.29 -20.65
C GLU A 101 15.46 15.29 -19.50
N THR A 102 16.42 15.50 -18.59
CA THR A 102 16.56 14.72 -17.35
C THR A 102 16.22 15.59 -16.16
N SER A 103 15.43 15.07 -15.22
CA SER A 103 15.02 15.79 -14.01
C SER A 103 14.99 14.88 -12.78
N TYR A 104 15.07 15.50 -11.60
CA TYR A 104 14.88 14.82 -10.32
C TYR A 104 13.53 15.20 -9.74
N ASP A 105 12.58 14.29 -9.87
CA ASP A 105 11.22 14.42 -9.36
C ASP A 105 11.13 13.70 -8.00
N ARG A 106 10.95 14.46 -6.93
CA ARG A 106 10.88 13.91 -5.56
C ARG A 106 9.64 13.06 -5.32
N THR A 107 8.57 13.26 -6.11
CA THR A 107 7.28 12.58 -5.89
C THR A 107 7.30 11.12 -6.31
N ILE A 108 8.21 10.73 -7.21
CA ILE A 108 8.41 9.36 -7.70
C ILE A 108 9.61 8.67 -7.03
N VAL A 109 10.10 9.16 -5.90
CA VAL A 109 11.18 8.51 -5.14
C VAL A 109 10.55 7.48 -4.20
N PRO A 110 10.86 6.18 -4.35
CA PRO A 110 10.48 5.17 -3.37
C PRO A 110 10.94 5.53 -1.96
N ARG A 111 10.04 5.38 -0.99
CA ARG A 111 10.37 5.64 0.42
C ARG A 111 11.48 4.71 0.89
N GLY A 112 12.51 5.28 1.50
CA GLY A 112 13.59 4.55 2.15
C GLY A 112 13.20 4.10 3.56
N PRO A 113 14.04 3.32 4.26
CA PRO A 113 13.77 2.89 5.63
C PRO A 113 13.78 4.05 6.65
N ASP A 114 14.53 5.12 6.37
CA ASP A 114 14.67 6.29 7.25
C ASP A 114 13.70 7.44 6.90
N ASP A 115 12.60 7.17 6.20
CA ASP A 115 11.65 8.21 5.80
C ASP A 115 10.87 8.74 7.03
N PRO A 116 10.93 10.06 7.34
CA PRO A 116 10.27 10.64 8.52
C PRO A 116 8.74 10.51 8.50
N ILE A 117 8.16 10.09 7.37
CA ILE A 117 6.73 9.79 7.26
C ILE A 117 6.28 8.62 8.15
N TYR A 118 7.17 7.67 8.47
CA TYR A 118 6.82 6.53 9.33
C TYR A 118 6.58 6.96 10.78
N GLU A 119 7.43 7.84 11.30
CA GLU A 119 7.26 8.47 12.62
C GLU A 119 6.05 9.40 12.64
N THR A 120 5.80 10.11 11.54
CA THR A 120 4.58 10.95 11.39
C THR A 120 3.31 10.10 11.48
N ALA A 121 3.28 8.94 10.81
CA ALA A 121 2.16 8.01 10.86
C ALA A 121 1.99 7.38 12.27
N ALA A 122 3.09 6.99 12.91
CA ALA A 122 3.07 6.44 14.26
C ALA A 122 2.58 7.47 15.30
N ALA A 123 3.01 8.73 15.20
CA ALA A 123 2.54 9.80 16.06
C ALA A 123 1.03 10.03 15.91
N ALA A 124 0.49 10.04 14.68
CA ALA A 124 -0.95 10.18 14.44
C ALA A 124 -1.75 9.03 15.08
N ARG A 125 -1.32 7.78 14.89
CA ARG A 125 -1.93 6.61 15.56
C ARG A 125 -1.83 6.70 17.08
N ARG A 126 -0.67 7.11 17.61
CA ARG A 126 -0.47 7.24 19.06
C ARG A 126 -1.42 8.25 19.69
N VAL A 127 -1.57 9.43 19.08
CA VAL A 127 -2.55 10.45 19.49
C VAL A 127 -3.97 9.90 19.46
N PHE A 128 -4.34 9.18 18.41
CA PHE A 128 -5.65 8.55 18.31
C PHE A 128 -5.90 7.53 19.43
N TRP A 129 -4.97 6.60 19.67
CA TRP A 129 -5.12 5.58 20.71
C TRP A 129 -5.13 6.20 22.13
N GLN A 130 -4.34 7.25 22.38
CA GLN A 130 -4.38 8.01 23.63
C GLN A 130 -5.69 8.79 23.82
N SER A 131 -6.37 9.20 22.73
CA SER A 131 -7.70 9.80 22.82
C SER A 131 -8.80 8.81 23.23
N ARG A 132 -8.58 7.50 22.99
CA ARG A 132 -9.50 6.42 23.35
C ARG A 132 -9.32 5.94 24.80
N GLY A 133 -8.16 6.15 25.43
CA GLY A 133 -7.92 5.76 26.82
C GLY A 133 -6.45 5.81 27.24
N THR A 134 -6.15 5.30 28.44
CA THR A 134 -4.77 5.22 28.95
C THR A 134 -4.05 4.06 28.30
N VAL A 135 -3.16 4.33 27.35
CA VAL A 135 -2.32 3.28 26.76
C VAL A 135 -1.30 2.80 27.79
N GLN A 136 -1.26 1.50 28.04
CA GLN A 136 -0.34 0.86 28.97
C GLN A 136 1.10 1.06 28.52
N GLU A 137 1.94 1.56 29.43
CA GLU A 137 3.39 1.63 29.25
C GLU A 137 4.00 0.22 29.39
N ASP A 138 5.09 -0.03 28.65
CA ASP A 138 5.84 -1.30 28.64
C ASP A 138 5.04 -2.58 28.27
N PHE A 139 3.83 -2.47 27.72
CA PHE A 139 3.12 -3.63 27.15
C PHE A 139 3.71 -4.05 25.80
N ALA A 140 4.54 -5.10 25.80
CA ALA A 140 5.32 -5.55 24.65
C ALA A 140 4.72 -6.76 23.92
N ALA A 141 3.55 -6.60 23.31
CA ALA A 141 3.10 -7.51 22.25
C ALA A 141 3.74 -7.13 20.91
N GLU A 142 5.07 -7.24 20.86
CA GLU A 142 5.93 -6.98 19.70
C GLU A 142 6.57 -8.30 19.27
N ARG A 143 6.25 -8.80 18.06
CA ARG A 143 6.84 -10.06 17.56
C ARG A 143 7.98 -9.79 16.59
N GLY A 144 9.21 -9.88 17.11
CA GLY A 144 10.45 -10.00 16.33
C GLY A 144 10.94 -8.70 15.70
N THR A 145 12.15 -8.75 15.14
CA THR A 145 12.73 -7.67 14.34
C THR A 145 11.84 -7.32 13.15
N ALA A 146 11.62 -6.02 12.94
CA ALA A 146 10.94 -5.46 11.78
C ALA A 146 11.38 -6.12 10.45
N ASN A 147 10.42 -6.51 9.61
CA ASN A 147 10.69 -6.97 8.24
C ASN A 147 11.05 -5.76 7.37
N ILE A 148 12.33 -5.40 7.36
CA ILE A 148 12.85 -4.20 6.69
C ILE A 148 12.79 -4.27 5.14
N HIS A 149 12.59 -5.44 4.52
CA HIS A 149 12.94 -5.64 3.10
C HIS A 149 11.97 -6.46 2.24
N ALA A 150 10.80 -6.92 2.72
CA ALA A 150 9.87 -7.66 1.86
C ALA A 150 8.38 -7.42 2.21
N GLN A 151 7.86 -6.27 1.77
CA GLN A 151 6.47 -5.84 1.48
C GLN A 151 5.24 -6.50 2.17
N THR A 152 5.16 -7.82 2.39
CA THR A 152 4.33 -8.42 3.46
C THR A 152 5.06 -9.62 4.08
N LYS A 153 4.90 -9.96 5.36
CA LYS A 153 3.97 -9.43 6.37
C LYS A 153 4.45 -8.13 7.03
N TRP A 154 3.46 -7.36 7.48
CA TRP A 154 3.51 -6.23 8.41
C TRP A 154 4.84 -5.46 8.44
N PHE A 155 4.90 -4.44 7.59
CA PHE A 155 6.06 -3.57 7.43
C PHE A 155 6.41 -2.84 8.74
N GLY A 156 7.69 -2.93 9.14
CA GLY A 156 8.23 -2.17 10.28
C GLY A 156 8.80 -0.81 9.83
N PRO A 157 8.88 0.21 10.71
CA PRO A 157 9.26 0.06 12.12
C PRO A 157 8.14 -0.32 13.11
N HIS A 158 6.88 -0.24 12.73
CA HIS A 158 5.75 -0.37 13.65
C HIS A 158 4.99 -1.70 13.47
N ARG A 159 5.37 -2.73 14.26
CA ARG A 159 4.69 -4.02 14.33
C ARG A 159 4.40 -4.42 15.77
N ARG A 160 3.32 -3.87 16.33
CA ARG A 160 2.94 -4.09 17.73
C ARG A 160 1.43 -4.00 17.98
N ILE A 161 1.01 -4.61 19.09
CA ILE A 161 -0.31 -4.41 19.68
C ILE A 161 -0.17 -3.51 20.91
N LEU A 162 -0.96 -2.45 20.96
CA LEU A 162 -1.11 -1.58 22.12
C LEU A 162 -2.27 -2.07 23.00
N ALA A 163 -2.09 -2.02 24.32
CA ALA A 163 -3.15 -2.21 25.30
C ALA A 163 -3.64 -0.85 25.80
N ILE A 164 -4.93 -0.53 25.62
CA ILE A 164 -5.53 0.75 26.02
C ILE A 164 -6.62 0.50 27.07
N HIS A 165 -6.41 1.06 28.25
CA HIS A 165 -7.31 0.92 29.39
C HIS A 165 -8.33 2.05 29.45
N THR A 166 -9.58 1.70 29.69
CA THR A 166 -10.70 2.62 29.92
C THR A 166 -11.53 2.13 31.10
N PRO A 167 -12.42 2.95 31.70
CA PRO A 167 -13.27 2.51 32.81
C PRO A 167 -14.08 1.25 32.46
N GLY A 168 -13.68 0.10 33.02
CA GLY A 168 -14.33 -1.19 32.83
C GLY A 168 -13.99 -1.95 31.53
N ARG A 169 -13.16 -1.40 30.63
CA ARG A 169 -12.81 -2.07 29.36
C ARG A 169 -11.33 -1.97 29.02
N LEU A 170 -10.84 -3.03 28.38
CA LEU A 170 -9.54 -3.10 27.74
C LEU A 170 -9.74 -3.15 26.22
N ILE A 171 -9.04 -2.29 25.50
CA ILE A 171 -8.89 -2.37 24.05
C ILE A 171 -7.50 -2.91 23.74
N LEU A 172 -7.42 -3.92 22.88
CA LEU A 172 -6.18 -4.33 22.23
C LEU A 172 -6.23 -3.82 20.80
N ALA A 173 -5.26 -3.01 20.39
CA ALA A 173 -5.29 -2.35 19.08
C ALA A 173 -3.97 -2.50 18.34
N THR A 174 -4.06 -2.57 17.01
CA THR A 174 -2.87 -2.57 16.16
C THR A 174 -2.29 -1.16 16.06
N ASP A 175 -0.97 -1.07 16.05
CA ASP A 175 -0.24 0.15 15.73
C ASP A 175 0.77 -0.19 14.64
N GLY A 176 0.32 -0.16 13.38
CA GLY A 176 1.23 -0.43 12.26
C GLY A 176 0.65 -0.72 10.88
N LEU A 177 -0.59 -1.20 10.74
CA LEU A 177 -1.17 -1.57 9.43
C LEU A 177 -1.12 -0.42 8.43
N SER A 178 -1.45 0.77 8.91
CA SER A 178 -1.49 2.00 8.13
C SER A 178 -0.12 2.67 7.93
N THR A 179 0.98 2.01 8.31
CA THR A 179 2.33 2.52 8.03
C THR A 179 2.56 2.53 6.51
N PRO A 180 2.88 3.68 5.89
CA PRO A 180 3.14 3.74 4.45
C PRO A 180 4.21 2.75 4.00
N TRP A 181 4.07 2.21 2.80
CA TRP A 181 5.01 1.21 2.27
C TRP A 181 6.37 1.83 1.91
N ALA A 182 7.45 1.17 2.31
CA ALA A 182 8.77 1.36 1.70
C ALA A 182 8.82 0.81 0.27
N GLY A 183 9.72 1.34 -0.54
CA GLY A 183 9.90 0.90 -1.93
C GLY A 183 8.80 1.37 -2.91
N ILE A 184 7.76 2.03 -2.40
CA ILE A 184 6.64 2.59 -3.15
C ILE A 184 6.70 4.12 -3.05
N SER A 185 6.29 4.82 -4.12
CA SER A 185 6.26 6.30 -4.20
C SER A 185 4.85 6.88 -4.01
N GLU A 186 3.86 6.06 -4.36
CA GLU A 186 2.44 6.31 -4.36
C GLU A 186 1.97 6.72 -2.95
N PRO A 187 1.16 7.78 -2.81
CA PRO A 187 0.75 8.34 -1.53
C PRO A 187 -0.36 7.48 -0.90
N GLU A 188 0.02 6.37 -0.27
CA GLU A 188 -0.89 5.39 0.33
C GLU A 188 -0.45 4.94 1.74
N ASN A 189 -1.42 4.71 2.63
CA ASN A 189 -1.20 4.33 4.03
C ASN A 189 -1.23 2.80 4.21
N GLY A 190 -0.20 2.10 3.76
CA GLY A 190 -0.01 0.69 4.09
C GLY A 190 -1.19 -0.20 3.66
N VAL A 191 -1.76 -0.95 4.62
CA VAL A 191 -2.92 -1.83 4.46
C VAL A 191 -4.26 -1.08 4.60
N GLU A 192 -4.22 0.24 4.76
CA GLU A 192 -5.39 1.14 4.74
C GLU A 192 -6.43 0.89 5.86
N CYS A 193 -6.03 0.36 7.01
CA CYS A 193 -6.86 0.25 8.22
C CYS A 193 -6.02 0.18 9.50
N GLU A 194 -6.68 0.11 10.66
CA GLU A 194 -6.14 -0.55 11.87
C GLU A 194 -7.22 -1.47 12.47
N LEU A 195 -6.82 -2.53 13.15
CA LEU A 195 -7.71 -3.47 13.84
C LEU A 195 -7.73 -3.22 15.34
N PHE A 196 -8.84 -3.53 16.00
CA PHE A 196 -8.88 -3.62 17.46
C PHE A 196 -9.84 -4.70 17.97
N MET A 197 -9.56 -5.21 19.17
CA MET A 197 -10.46 -6.03 19.97
C MET A 197 -10.86 -5.26 21.23
N GLU A 198 -12.07 -5.46 21.73
CA GLU A 198 -12.54 -4.86 22.98
C GLU A 198 -12.99 -5.96 23.96
N PHE A 199 -12.55 -5.87 25.21
CA PHE A 199 -12.82 -6.81 26.29
C PHE A 199 -13.29 -6.09 27.54
N ASN A 200 -14.03 -6.80 28.41
CA ASN A 200 -14.28 -6.33 29.77
C ASN A 200 -12.97 -6.49 30.58
N ALA A 201 -12.49 -5.40 31.19
CA ALA A 201 -11.22 -5.40 31.92
C ALA A 201 -11.19 -6.38 33.11
N ALA A 202 -12.36 -6.75 33.67
CA ALA A 202 -12.46 -7.73 34.75
C ALA A 202 -12.40 -9.19 34.29
N THR A 203 -12.36 -9.47 32.98
CA THR A 203 -12.45 -10.84 32.42
C THR A 203 -11.12 -11.44 31.95
N LEU A 204 -10.03 -10.67 31.94
CA LEU A 204 -8.72 -11.12 31.49
C LEU A 204 -7.65 -10.84 32.56
N ASP A 205 -6.79 -11.82 32.80
CA ASP A 205 -5.52 -11.63 33.51
C ASP A 205 -4.40 -11.30 32.50
N ALA A 206 -3.18 -11.07 33.00
CA ALA A 206 -2.04 -10.70 32.14
C ALA A 206 -1.74 -11.74 31.04
N ALA A 207 -1.90 -13.04 31.33
CA ALA A 207 -1.68 -14.11 30.36
C ALA A 207 -2.78 -14.14 29.29
N GLY A 208 -4.04 -13.92 29.67
CA GLY A 208 -5.14 -13.75 28.74
C GLY A 208 -4.95 -12.55 27.82
N ILE A 209 -4.52 -11.40 28.36
CA ILE A 209 -4.19 -10.19 27.59
C ILE A 209 -3.09 -10.48 26.58
N GLU A 210 -1.99 -11.12 27.00
CA GLU A 210 -0.88 -11.50 26.11
C GLU A 210 -1.35 -12.48 25.01
N ASN A 211 -2.19 -13.46 25.33
CA ASN A 211 -2.71 -14.42 24.36
C ASN A 211 -3.60 -13.74 23.30
N TRP A 212 -4.53 -12.86 23.70
CA TRP A 212 -5.36 -12.11 22.76
C TRP A 212 -4.56 -11.12 21.92
N ALA A 213 -3.50 -10.51 22.46
CA ALA A 213 -2.59 -9.66 21.69
C ALA A 213 -1.77 -10.47 20.67
N ASN A 214 -1.27 -11.65 21.07
CA ASN A 214 -0.62 -12.60 20.16
C ASN A 214 -1.57 -13.15 19.08
N LEU A 215 -2.88 -13.22 19.34
CA LEU A 215 -3.85 -13.51 18.31
C LEU A 215 -4.05 -12.32 17.37
N LEU A 216 -4.25 -11.11 17.91
CA LEU A 216 -4.51 -9.91 17.11
C LEU A 216 -3.35 -9.58 16.16
N ILE A 217 -2.09 -9.80 16.55
CA ILE A 217 -0.95 -9.62 15.65
C ILE A 217 -0.92 -10.66 14.51
N ASN A 218 -1.40 -11.89 14.74
CA ASN A 218 -1.52 -12.92 13.70
C ASN A 218 -2.72 -12.67 12.76
N ILE A 219 -3.86 -12.21 13.29
CA ILE A 219 -4.98 -11.71 12.47
C ILE A 219 -4.49 -10.53 11.63
N GLY A 220 -3.68 -9.67 12.23
CA GLY A 220 -3.02 -8.58 11.56
C GLY A 220 -2.18 -9.01 10.36
N ASP A 221 -1.30 -10.01 10.53
CA ASP A 221 -0.53 -10.60 9.43
C ASP A 221 -1.43 -11.12 8.30
N LEU A 222 -2.57 -11.76 8.63
CA LEU A 222 -3.53 -12.23 7.65
C LEU A 222 -4.27 -11.09 6.93
N VAL A 223 -4.49 -9.95 7.59
CA VAL A 223 -5.07 -8.75 6.98
C VAL A 223 -4.06 -8.03 6.09
N ALA A 224 -2.77 -8.03 6.44
CA ALA A 224 -1.70 -7.48 5.61
C ALA A 224 -1.42 -8.30 4.35
N ASP A 225 -1.43 -9.65 4.45
CA ASP A 225 -1.35 -10.55 3.30
C ASP A 225 -2.67 -10.62 2.51
N GLY A 226 -3.79 -10.31 3.18
CA GLY A 226 -5.15 -10.40 2.64
C GLY A 226 -5.48 -9.20 1.75
N TYR A 227 -5.51 -9.42 0.44
CA TYR A 227 -5.78 -8.35 -0.52
C TYR A 227 -7.13 -7.66 -0.27
N ARG A 228 -7.09 -6.40 0.19
CA ARG A 228 -8.22 -5.47 0.34
C ARG A 228 -9.28 -5.86 1.40
N VAL A 229 -8.91 -6.50 2.50
CA VAL A 229 -9.86 -6.84 3.60
C VAL A 229 -10.66 -5.62 4.09
N ALA A 230 -10.04 -4.44 4.20
CA ALA A 230 -10.74 -3.22 4.61
C ALA A 230 -11.89 -2.83 3.66
N ARG A 231 -11.71 -3.03 2.34
CA ARG A 231 -12.74 -2.80 1.32
C ARG A 231 -13.87 -3.83 1.40
N ASP A 232 -13.56 -5.07 1.75
CA ASP A 232 -14.58 -6.11 1.91
C ASP A 232 -15.39 -5.88 3.18
N VAL A 233 -14.76 -5.48 4.30
CA VAL A 233 -15.47 -5.02 5.50
C VAL A 233 -16.39 -3.83 5.17
N GLU A 234 -15.90 -2.81 4.45
CA GLU A 234 -16.69 -1.65 4.04
C GLU A 234 -17.86 -2.01 3.11
N LYS A 235 -17.65 -2.93 2.14
CA LYS A 235 -18.69 -3.43 1.23
C LYS A 235 -19.79 -4.22 1.95
N HIS A 236 -19.42 -5.00 2.96
CA HIS A 236 -20.30 -6.00 3.59
C HIS A 236 -20.80 -5.61 5.00
N GLY A 237 -20.25 -4.54 5.60
CA GLY A 237 -20.46 -4.13 7.00
C GLY A 237 -19.76 -5.02 8.02
N ALA A 238 -19.84 -6.34 7.83
CA ALA A 238 -19.12 -7.34 8.60
C ALA A 238 -18.87 -8.62 7.78
N ILE A 239 -17.79 -9.34 8.11
CA ILE A 239 -17.36 -10.57 7.46
C ILE A 239 -16.89 -11.63 8.47
N LEU A 240 -17.06 -12.91 8.15
CA LEU A 240 -16.37 -14.00 8.84
C LEU A 240 -14.98 -14.15 8.22
N PHE A 241 -13.94 -13.85 8.99
CA PHE A 241 -12.59 -13.68 8.44
C PHE A 241 -11.73 -14.95 8.53
N CYS A 242 -11.53 -15.49 9.74
CA CYS A 242 -10.69 -16.67 9.94
C CYS A 242 -11.23 -17.59 11.06
N ARG A 243 -10.78 -18.85 11.06
CA ARG A 243 -11.00 -19.79 12.16
C ARG A 243 -9.90 -19.66 13.20
N LEU A 244 -10.25 -19.92 14.45
CA LEU A 244 -9.33 -19.99 15.59
C LEU A 244 -8.90 -21.43 15.84
N THR A 245 -7.76 -21.60 16.51
CA THR A 245 -7.34 -22.88 17.06
C THR A 245 -8.12 -23.22 18.33
N GLU A 246 -8.04 -24.48 18.76
CA GLU A 246 -8.78 -24.98 19.93
C GLU A 246 -8.36 -24.29 21.25
N ASP A 247 -7.21 -23.62 21.26
CA ASP A 247 -6.68 -22.83 22.38
C ASP A 247 -7.57 -21.64 22.77
N TYR A 248 -8.47 -21.21 21.87
CA TYR A 248 -9.37 -20.06 22.08
C TYR A 248 -10.81 -20.47 22.43
N ARG A 249 -11.07 -21.76 22.66
CA ARG A 249 -12.42 -22.25 23.04
C ARG A 249 -12.98 -21.46 24.24
N PRO A 250 -14.28 -21.09 24.22
CA PRO A 250 -15.31 -21.52 23.27
C PRO A 250 -15.36 -20.72 21.95
N MET A 251 -14.49 -19.74 21.73
CA MET A 251 -14.44 -18.98 20.48
C MET A 251 -13.80 -19.82 19.37
N THR A 252 -14.46 -19.88 18.20
CA THR A 252 -14.04 -20.71 17.06
C THR A 252 -13.65 -19.88 15.84
N ARG A 253 -14.03 -18.59 15.78
CA ARG A 253 -13.83 -17.72 14.62
C ARG A 253 -13.56 -16.27 15.02
N ILE A 254 -12.96 -15.55 14.08
CA ILE A 254 -12.90 -14.08 14.06
C ILE A 254 -13.89 -13.56 13.04
N MET A 255 -14.73 -12.65 13.50
CA MET A 255 -15.49 -11.73 12.67
C MET A 255 -14.74 -10.40 12.62
N LEU A 256 -14.68 -9.78 11.44
CA LEU A 256 -14.24 -8.40 11.26
C LEU A 256 -15.46 -7.55 10.92
N SER A 257 -15.64 -6.41 11.60
CA SER A 257 -16.75 -5.49 11.35
C SER A 257 -16.28 -4.05 11.24
N ARG A 258 -17.03 -3.22 10.53
CA ARG A 258 -16.84 -1.77 10.51
C ARG A 258 -16.97 -1.21 11.93
N ASP A 259 -16.15 -0.22 12.25
CA ASP A 259 -16.36 0.70 13.37
C ASP A 259 -16.53 2.12 12.80
N PRO A 260 -17.39 2.98 13.36
CA PRO A 260 -17.55 4.35 12.89
C PRO A 260 -16.31 5.22 13.15
N GLY A 261 -15.36 4.75 13.97
CA GLY A 261 -14.07 5.38 14.18
C GLY A 261 -13.13 5.26 12.98
N ARG A 262 -12.32 6.31 12.79
CA ARG A 262 -11.19 6.32 11.85
C ARG A 262 -10.02 7.06 12.47
N ILE A 263 -8.81 6.80 11.99
CA ILE A 263 -7.60 7.52 12.40
C ILE A 263 -7.38 8.66 11.41
N ASP A 264 -7.81 9.86 11.79
CA ASP A 264 -7.48 11.10 11.07
C ASP A 264 -6.01 11.53 11.31
N GLY A 265 -5.47 12.41 10.48
CA GLY A 265 -4.12 12.97 10.64
C GLY A 265 -2.96 12.09 10.15
N LEU A 266 -3.24 10.91 9.59
CA LEU A 266 -2.25 10.09 8.89
C LEU A 266 -1.75 10.78 7.60
N PRO A 267 -0.51 10.49 7.14
CA PRO A 267 0.14 11.26 6.07
C PRO A 267 -0.61 11.26 4.72
N PHE A 268 -1.31 10.19 4.39
CA PHE A 268 -2.02 10.04 3.11
C PHE A 268 -3.55 9.97 3.26
N GLY A 269 -4.08 10.66 4.27
CA GLY A 269 -5.52 10.69 4.57
C GLY A 269 -5.92 9.70 5.66
N PRO A 270 -7.19 9.70 6.10
CA PRO A 270 -7.64 8.86 7.21
C PRO A 270 -7.76 7.39 6.82
N VAL A 271 -7.61 6.48 7.80
CA VAL A 271 -7.90 5.05 7.63
C VAL A 271 -9.03 4.59 8.56
N PRO A 272 -9.94 3.70 8.13
CA PRO A 272 -10.99 3.14 8.97
C PRO A 272 -10.43 2.28 10.11
N LEU A 273 -11.17 2.21 11.21
CA LEU A 273 -11.02 1.14 12.19
C LEU A 273 -11.89 -0.07 11.81
N ILE A 274 -11.36 -1.26 12.11
CA ILE A 274 -12.06 -2.53 11.97
C ILE A 274 -12.04 -3.24 13.31
N ARG A 275 -13.22 -3.61 13.82
CA ARG A 275 -13.34 -4.36 15.07
C ARG A 275 -13.17 -5.85 14.78
N ALA A 276 -12.12 -6.45 15.33
CA ALA A 276 -11.95 -7.89 15.41
C ALA A 276 -12.75 -8.43 16.61
N THR A 277 -13.69 -9.32 16.33
CA THR A 277 -14.61 -9.87 17.33
C THR A 277 -14.49 -11.40 17.34
N PRO A 278 -13.96 -12.00 18.41
CA PRO A 278 -14.06 -13.44 18.63
C PRO A 278 -15.53 -13.87 18.79
N ILE A 279 -15.93 -14.91 18.07
CA ILE A 279 -17.26 -15.52 18.15
C ILE A 279 -17.16 -17.04 18.32
N ALA A 280 -18.14 -17.62 19.01
CA ALA A 280 -18.37 -19.05 19.06
C ALA A 280 -19.26 -19.50 17.88
N GLU A 281 -19.13 -20.76 17.46
CA GLU A 281 -19.92 -21.31 16.34
C GLU A 281 -21.44 -21.20 16.60
N THR A 282 -21.86 -21.35 17.86
CA THR A 282 -23.26 -21.24 18.30
C THR A 282 -23.92 -19.89 18.05
N GLU A 283 -23.13 -18.83 17.80
CA GLU A 283 -23.66 -17.51 17.47
C GLU A 283 -24.11 -17.41 16.01
N ILE A 284 -23.51 -18.23 15.13
CA ILE A 284 -23.81 -18.37 13.70
C ILE A 284 -24.49 -19.71 13.36
N ASP A 285 -24.82 -20.54 14.35
CA ASP A 285 -25.58 -21.78 14.14
C ASP A 285 -26.91 -21.50 13.40
N GLY A 286 -27.18 -22.36 12.41
CA GLY A 286 -28.36 -22.25 11.55
C GLY A 286 -28.37 -21.04 10.60
N GLN A 287 -27.28 -20.28 10.50
CA GLN A 287 -27.13 -19.25 9.46
C GLN A 287 -26.62 -19.86 8.15
N ASP A 288 -27.01 -19.25 7.03
CA ASP A 288 -26.38 -19.52 5.75
C ASP A 288 -24.98 -18.86 5.72
N LEU A 289 -24.00 -19.62 5.25
CA LEU A 289 -22.59 -19.22 5.11
C LEU A 289 -22.14 -19.23 3.64
N SER A 290 -23.08 -19.33 2.69
CA SER A 290 -22.79 -19.41 1.25
C SER A 290 -22.60 -18.05 0.57
N ASP A 291 -22.92 -16.94 1.25
CA ASP A 291 -22.64 -15.60 0.73
C ASP A 291 -21.16 -15.24 0.85
N ASP A 292 -20.72 -14.26 0.03
CA ASP A 292 -19.35 -13.73 0.08
C ASP A 292 -18.95 -13.43 1.53
N TRP A 293 -17.87 -14.07 1.98
CA TRP A 293 -17.33 -13.95 3.34
C TRP A 293 -18.26 -14.35 4.50
N GLY A 294 -19.37 -15.07 4.26
CA GLY A 294 -20.35 -15.40 5.30
C GLY A 294 -20.97 -14.15 5.96
N ALA A 295 -21.06 -13.06 5.19
CA ALA A 295 -21.33 -11.73 5.71
C ALA A 295 -22.73 -11.60 6.35
N ALA A 296 -23.74 -12.31 5.84
CA ALA A 296 -25.07 -12.37 6.45
C ALA A 296 -25.03 -12.93 7.87
N ALA A 297 -24.28 -14.02 8.09
CA ALA A 297 -24.10 -14.61 9.41
C ALA A 297 -23.32 -13.69 10.35
N ALA A 298 -22.28 -13.02 9.87
CA ALA A 298 -21.52 -12.03 10.62
C ALA A 298 -22.41 -10.86 11.10
N ARG A 299 -23.17 -10.24 10.19
CA ARG A 299 -24.11 -9.16 10.54
C ARG A 299 -25.17 -9.62 11.55
N ASN A 300 -25.72 -10.83 11.37
CA ASN A 300 -26.70 -11.36 12.31
C ASN A 300 -26.11 -11.64 13.71
N ALA A 301 -24.83 -12.04 13.81
CA ALA A 301 -24.12 -12.19 15.08
C ALA A 301 -23.91 -10.84 15.80
N LEU A 302 -23.54 -9.77 15.07
CA LEU A 302 -23.44 -8.42 15.63
C LEU A 302 -24.77 -7.92 16.20
N THR A 303 -25.85 -8.05 15.42
CA THR A 303 -27.20 -7.64 15.85
C THR A 303 -27.64 -8.39 17.11
N LYS A 304 -27.36 -9.71 17.22
CA LYS A 304 -27.63 -10.49 18.45
C LYS A 304 -26.86 -9.98 19.67
N ARG A 305 -25.64 -9.44 19.47
CA ARG A 305 -24.82 -8.82 20.53
C ARG A 305 -25.20 -7.36 20.81
N GLY A 306 -26.18 -6.79 20.11
CA GLY A 306 -26.56 -5.38 20.25
C GLY A 306 -25.49 -4.40 19.74
N MET A 307 -24.66 -4.84 18.80
CA MET A 307 -23.69 -3.97 18.11
C MET A 307 -24.30 -3.47 16.81
N GLU A 308 -24.52 -2.15 16.71
CA GLU A 308 -25.06 -1.53 15.50
C GLU A 308 -24.05 -1.57 14.35
N ILE A 309 -24.59 -1.63 13.13
CA ILE A 309 -23.84 -1.54 11.89
C ILE A 309 -24.27 -0.24 11.22
N ASP A 310 -23.61 0.86 11.65
CA ASP A 310 -23.36 2.05 10.83
C ASP A 310 -22.97 1.63 9.41
#